data_AF-V8NIQ0-F1
#
_entry.id   AF-V8NIQ0-F1
#
_cell.length_a   1.000
_cell.length_b   1.000
_cell.length_c   1.000
_cell.angle_alpha   90.00
_cell.angle_beta   90.00
_cell.angle_gamma   90.00
#
_symmetry.space_group_name_H-M   'P 1'
#
loop_
_entity.id
_entity.type
_entity.pdbx_description
1 polymer ?
#
loop_
_entity_poly.entity_id
_entity_poly.type
_entity_poly.pdbx_seq_one_letter_code
_entity_poly.pdbx_strand_id
1 'polypeptide(L)'
;METAKTNGVKATSRLLVNYPEPYRSQILDYLFKPNFGASLQLLKVEIGGDAQSTDGTEPSHMHYENDENYFRGYEWWLMKEAKKRNPFIKLIGKDCRLLRYDASFVFISLTSNQLIGQGAYERNGEPQSLPWAFPGWIGRGMDWPYDYPDVTAYYIISWIIGAKKYHDLDIDYIGIWNERPFNSKYIKVLRKTLDRVGLKTLGIIAADGNWNITNQMLFDPYLYDAVEIV
;
A
#
# COMPACT_ATOMS: atom_id res chain seq x y z
N MET A 1 -17.71 -5.80 -30.70
CA MET A 1 -16.72 -4.77 -30.30
C MET A 1 -16.64 -4.85 -28.79
N GLU A 2 -15.72 -5.65 -28.30
CA GLU A 2 -15.63 -6.04 -26.88
C GLU A 2 -14.73 -5.03 -26.16
N THR A 3 -15.28 -4.34 -25.17
CA THR A 3 -14.56 -3.34 -24.38
C THR A 3 -13.62 -4.06 -23.41
N ALA A 4 -12.32 -3.96 -23.67
CA ALA A 4 -11.28 -4.48 -22.80
C ALA A 4 -11.35 -3.78 -21.43
N LYS A 5 -11.83 -4.53 -20.44
CA LYS A 5 -11.84 -4.20 -19.02
C LYS A 5 -10.44 -4.41 -18.46
N THR A 6 -9.70 -3.34 -18.18
CA THR A 6 -8.39 -3.41 -17.51
C THR A 6 -8.60 -3.69 -16.02
N ASN A 7 -8.32 -4.93 -15.61
CA ASN A 7 -8.35 -5.35 -14.21
C ASN A 7 -7.22 -4.65 -13.43
N GLY A 8 -7.51 -4.24 -12.19
CA GLY A 8 -6.52 -3.62 -11.31
C GLY A 8 -5.42 -4.61 -10.93
N VAL A 9 -4.17 -4.21 -11.13
CA VAL A 9 -2.99 -5.09 -11.10
C VAL A 9 -2.18 -4.84 -9.82
N LYS A 10 -1.66 -5.90 -9.19
CA LYS A 10 -0.67 -5.92 -8.09
C LYS A 10 0.49 -6.83 -8.48
N ALA A 11 1.58 -6.96 -7.71
CA ALA A 11 2.78 -7.67 -8.19
C ALA A 11 3.40 -7.03 -9.46
N THR A 12 3.07 -5.77 -9.74
CA THR A 12 3.14 -5.16 -11.08
C THR A 12 4.58 -4.89 -11.53
N SER A 13 5.48 -4.69 -10.58
CA SER A 13 6.92 -4.49 -10.81
C SER A 13 7.74 -5.78 -10.63
N ARG A 14 7.11 -6.92 -10.34
CA ARG A 14 7.81 -8.19 -10.07
C ARG A 14 8.74 -8.59 -11.20
N LEU A 15 8.31 -8.38 -12.45
CA LEU A 15 9.14 -8.64 -13.63
C LEU A 15 10.15 -7.52 -13.88
N LEU A 16 9.81 -6.27 -13.55
CA LEU A 16 10.68 -5.11 -13.75
C LEU A 16 12.01 -5.25 -13.01
N VAL A 17 12.01 -5.84 -11.81
CA VAL A 17 13.24 -6.06 -11.03
C VAL A 17 14.26 -6.91 -11.80
N ASN A 18 13.80 -7.88 -12.59
CA ASN A 18 14.68 -8.82 -13.30
C ASN A 18 14.96 -8.41 -14.75
N TYR A 19 14.47 -7.26 -15.22
CA TYR A 19 14.81 -6.78 -16.56
C TYR A 19 16.32 -6.55 -16.67
N PRO A 20 16.95 -6.97 -17.77
CA PRO A 20 18.38 -6.71 -17.97
C PRO A 20 18.64 -5.23 -18.16
N GLU A 21 19.81 -4.78 -17.70
CA GLU A 21 20.33 -3.48 -18.07
C GLU A 21 20.74 -3.46 -19.55
N PRO A 22 20.61 -2.33 -20.26
CA PRO A 22 20.21 -1.01 -19.76
C PRO A 22 18.68 -0.76 -19.74
N TYR A 23 17.88 -1.73 -20.18
CA TYR A 23 16.45 -1.54 -20.42
C TYR A 23 15.67 -1.25 -19.14
N ARG A 24 16.02 -1.91 -18.03
CA ARG A 24 15.41 -1.64 -16.73
C ARG A 24 15.60 -0.18 -16.32
N SER A 25 16.82 0.35 -16.38
CA SER A 25 17.07 1.75 -16.08
C SER A 25 16.37 2.71 -17.05
N GLN A 26 16.25 2.35 -18.34
CA GLN A 26 15.54 3.16 -19.31
C GLN A 26 14.04 3.24 -19.01
N ILE A 27 13.40 2.13 -18.63
CA ILE A 27 11.99 2.11 -18.20
C ILE A 27 11.80 3.03 -16.99
N LEU A 28 12.68 2.94 -15.99
CA LEU A 28 12.64 3.80 -14.80
C LEU A 28 12.86 5.28 -15.14
N ASP A 29 13.71 5.59 -16.11
CA ASP A 29 13.89 6.95 -16.63
C ASP A 29 12.60 7.48 -17.28
N TYR A 30 11.94 6.69 -18.13
CA TYR A 30 10.66 7.08 -18.72
C TYR A 30 9.58 7.38 -17.68
N LEU A 31 9.60 6.69 -16.54
CA LEU A 31 8.60 6.86 -15.50
C LEU A 31 8.89 8.05 -14.59
N PHE A 32 10.13 8.14 -14.08
CA PHE A 32 10.44 9.02 -12.96
C PHE A 32 11.34 10.20 -13.30
N LYS A 33 12.10 10.14 -14.40
CA LYS A 33 13.04 11.22 -14.72
C LYS A 33 12.30 12.48 -15.15
N PRO A 34 12.52 13.63 -14.49
CA PRO A 34 11.89 14.89 -14.88
C PRO A 34 12.26 15.31 -16.30
N ASN A 35 11.31 15.94 -17.00
CA ASN A 35 11.49 16.46 -18.36
C ASN A 35 11.93 15.40 -19.38
N PHE A 36 11.51 14.16 -19.18
CA PHE A 36 11.87 13.05 -20.08
C PHE A 36 10.62 12.32 -20.58
N GLY A 37 10.08 11.41 -19.78
CA GLY A 37 8.86 10.66 -20.10
C GLY A 37 7.66 11.18 -19.30
N ALA A 38 6.97 10.25 -18.64
CA ALA A 38 5.82 10.54 -17.79
C ALA A 38 6.14 11.53 -16.66
N SER A 39 7.39 11.53 -16.16
CA SER A 39 7.88 12.48 -15.14
C SER A 39 6.95 12.51 -13.91
N LEU A 40 6.63 11.33 -13.39
CA LEU A 40 5.62 11.16 -12.34
C LEU A 40 5.98 11.96 -11.09
N GLN A 41 4.97 12.63 -10.54
CA GLN A 41 5.07 13.44 -9.31
C GLN A 41 4.68 12.63 -8.06
N LEU A 42 3.88 11.58 -8.23
CA LEU A 42 3.40 10.72 -7.16
C LEU A 42 3.77 9.26 -7.49
N LEU A 43 4.24 8.53 -6.49
CA LEU A 43 4.39 7.07 -6.54
C LEU A 43 3.63 6.47 -5.37
N LYS A 44 2.57 5.72 -5.69
CA LYS A 44 1.78 4.96 -4.71
C LYS A 44 2.28 3.52 -4.72
N VAL A 45 2.67 3.01 -3.55
CA VAL A 45 3.12 1.61 -3.36
C VAL A 45 2.19 0.89 -2.38
N GLU A 46 2.15 -0.43 -2.50
CA GLU A 46 1.40 -1.28 -1.60
C GLU A 46 2.23 -1.65 -0.37
N ILE A 47 1.57 -1.64 0.79
CA ILE A 47 2.10 -2.26 2.00
C ILE A 47 1.69 -3.74 1.92
N GLY A 48 2.66 -4.59 1.56
CA GLY A 48 2.45 -6.04 1.46
C GLY A 48 1.91 -6.61 2.77
N GLY A 49 1.08 -7.65 2.68
CA GLY A 49 0.38 -8.21 3.83
C GLY A 49 0.14 -9.71 3.76
N ASP A 50 0.99 -10.42 2.99
CA ASP A 50 1.01 -11.88 2.81
C ASP A 50 -0.21 -12.51 2.14
N ALA A 51 -1.27 -11.72 1.93
CA ALA A 51 -2.46 -12.18 1.26
C ALA A 51 -2.24 -12.32 -0.26
N GLN A 52 -2.85 -13.36 -0.84
CA GLN A 52 -2.89 -13.56 -2.29
C GLN A 52 -3.74 -12.47 -2.96
N SER A 53 -3.22 -11.90 -4.04
CA SER A 53 -3.94 -10.94 -4.88
C SER A 53 -3.94 -11.37 -6.35
N THR A 54 -4.65 -10.64 -7.22
CA THR A 54 -4.94 -10.97 -8.62
C THR A 54 -3.74 -11.54 -9.39
N ASP A 55 -2.53 -11.03 -9.14
CA ASP A 55 -1.31 -11.39 -9.87
C ASP A 55 -0.16 -11.87 -8.95
N GLY A 56 -0.44 -12.13 -7.67
CA GLY A 56 0.52 -12.70 -6.70
C GLY A 56 0.39 -12.16 -5.27
N THR A 57 1.22 -12.71 -4.37
CA THR A 57 1.38 -12.28 -2.97
C THR A 57 2.52 -11.26 -2.85
N GLU A 58 2.30 -10.16 -2.14
CA GLU A 58 3.37 -9.24 -1.73
C GLU A 58 3.71 -9.47 -0.25
N PRO A 59 5.01 -9.68 0.08
CA PRO A 59 5.41 -10.07 1.42
C PRO A 59 5.23 -8.92 2.41
N SER A 60 4.66 -9.23 3.58
CA SER A 60 4.58 -8.31 4.71
C SER A 60 5.96 -8.05 5.31
N HIS A 61 6.15 -6.85 5.85
CA HIS A 61 7.28 -6.57 6.74
C HIS A 61 7.16 -7.27 8.10
N MET A 62 5.99 -7.80 8.46
CA MET A 62 5.75 -8.56 9.70
C MET A 62 4.84 -9.78 9.46
N HIS A 63 5.41 -10.93 9.14
CA HIS A 63 4.63 -12.18 8.96
C HIS A 63 3.95 -12.64 10.26
N TYR A 64 4.61 -12.39 11.40
CA TYR A 64 4.15 -12.73 12.75
C TYR A 64 4.33 -11.53 13.68
N GLU A 65 3.68 -11.53 14.85
CA GLU A 65 3.69 -10.39 15.79
C GLU A 65 5.10 -9.91 16.18
N ASN A 66 6.06 -10.82 16.27
CA ASN A 66 7.45 -10.53 16.64
C ASN A 66 8.43 -10.57 15.45
N ASP A 67 7.93 -10.61 14.22
CA ASP A 67 8.75 -10.60 13.00
C ASP A 67 8.81 -9.18 12.42
N GLU A 68 10.00 -8.67 12.13
CA GLU A 68 10.20 -7.41 11.43
C GLU A 68 11.30 -7.55 10.38
N ASN A 69 10.95 -7.36 9.11
CA ASN A 69 11.92 -7.34 8.02
C ASN A 69 11.50 -6.33 6.93
N TYR A 70 12.25 -5.24 6.86
CA TYR A 70 12.01 -4.15 5.93
C TYR A 70 12.76 -4.31 4.61
N PHE A 71 13.26 -5.50 4.28
CA PHE A 71 14.01 -5.78 3.04
C PHE A 71 13.27 -6.75 2.11
N ARG A 72 12.05 -7.16 2.46
CA ARG A 72 11.21 -8.04 1.65
C ARG A 72 10.53 -7.30 0.50
N GLY A 73 10.22 -8.03 -0.57
CA GLY A 73 9.56 -7.48 -1.75
C GLY A 73 10.47 -6.56 -2.56
N TYR A 74 9.88 -5.78 -3.44
CA TYR A 74 10.61 -4.91 -4.37
C TYR A 74 10.20 -3.44 -4.29
N GLU A 75 9.18 -3.11 -3.48
CA GLU A 75 8.66 -1.74 -3.35
C GLU A 75 9.69 -0.79 -2.75
N TRP A 76 10.49 -1.27 -1.78
CA TRP A 76 11.61 -0.50 -1.23
C TRP A 76 12.64 -0.10 -2.29
N TRP A 77 12.97 -1.03 -3.18
CA TRP A 77 13.88 -0.77 -4.29
C TRP A 77 13.27 0.23 -5.28
N LEU A 78 11.99 0.05 -5.63
CA LEU A 78 11.29 0.92 -6.56
C LEU A 78 11.22 2.37 -6.06
N MET A 79 10.87 2.56 -4.78
CA MET A 79 10.84 3.89 -4.16
C MET A 79 12.22 4.57 -4.17
N LYS A 80 13.30 3.81 -3.91
CA LYS A 80 14.67 4.33 -3.99
C LYS A 80 15.05 4.73 -5.41
N GLU A 81 14.74 3.90 -6.40
CA GLU A 81 15.00 4.21 -7.81
C GLU A 81 14.22 5.43 -8.31
N ALA A 82 12.98 5.60 -7.82
CA ALA A 82 12.16 6.78 -8.10
C ALA A 82 12.74 8.04 -7.45
N LYS A 83 13.06 8.01 -6.15
CA LYS A 83 13.70 9.14 -5.43
C LYS A 83 15.05 9.52 -6.02
N LYS A 84 15.84 8.55 -6.48
CA LYS A 84 17.13 8.79 -7.14
C LYS A 84 16.98 9.60 -8.43
N ARG A 85 15.89 9.39 -9.18
CA ARG A 85 15.61 10.11 -10.45
C ARG A 85 14.86 11.41 -10.23
N ASN A 86 13.96 11.44 -9.26
CA ASN A 86 13.16 12.59 -8.87
C ASN A 86 13.10 12.69 -7.34
N PRO A 87 14.01 13.46 -6.70
CA PRO A 87 14.03 13.64 -5.24
C PRO A 87 12.71 14.23 -4.69
N PHE A 88 11.98 14.97 -5.52
CA PHE A 88 10.72 15.63 -5.16
C PHE A 88 9.48 14.76 -5.36
N ILE A 89 9.63 13.53 -5.88
CA ILE A 89 8.49 12.61 -6.01
C ILE A 89 7.88 12.35 -4.63
N LYS A 90 6.56 12.40 -4.54
CA LYS A 90 5.82 12.11 -3.31
C LYS A 90 5.54 10.63 -3.21
N LEU A 91 5.81 10.05 -2.05
CA LEU A 91 5.63 8.63 -1.78
C LEU A 91 4.36 8.41 -0.96
N ILE A 92 3.50 7.51 -1.44
CA ILE A 92 2.23 7.17 -0.81
C ILE A 92 2.21 5.68 -0.51
N GLY A 93 2.10 5.30 0.77
CA GLY A 93 1.85 3.91 1.16
C GLY A 93 0.35 3.64 1.21
N LYS A 94 -0.12 2.50 0.69
CA LYS A 94 -1.52 2.10 0.77
C LYS A 94 -1.69 0.66 1.25
N ASP A 95 -2.76 0.41 2.01
CA ASP A 95 -3.11 -0.95 2.40
C ASP A 95 -3.75 -1.73 1.24
N CYS A 96 -3.50 -3.04 1.25
CA CYS A 96 -3.73 -3.93 0.13
C CYS A 96 -5.25 -4.07 -0.24
N ARG A 97 -5.57 -3.86 -1.54
CA ARG A 97 -6.89 -3.94 -2.22
C ARG A 97 -7.45 -5.36 -2.39
N LEU A 98 -8.78 -5.50 -2.29
CA LEU A 98 -9.60 -6.57 -2.91
C LEU A 98 -10.64 -5.95 -3.89
N LEU A 99 -10.35 -6.05 -5.20
CA LEU A 99 -11.22 -5.84 -6.39
C LEU A 99 -12.12 -4.59 -6.41
N ARG A 100 -11.76 -3.47 -7.08
CA ARG A 100 -12.11 -3.03 -8.46
C ARG A 100 -11.82 -1.53 -8.70
N TYR A 101 -11.37 -1.19 -9.92
CA TYR A 101 -11.20 0.11 -10.61
C TYR A 101 -10.84 1.38 -9.82
N ASP A 102 -9.62 1.88 -10.03
CA ASP A 102 -9.33 3.32 -9.92
C ASP A 102 -8.35 3.72 -11.03
N ALA A 103 -8.66 4.79 -11.76
CA ALA A 103 -8.12 5.11 -13.09
C ALA A 103 -7.25 6.39 -13.10
N SER A 104 -6.83 6.88 -11.94
CA SER A 104 -6.12 8.17 -11.83
C SER A 104 -4.67 8.07 -11.33
N PHE A 105 -4.13 6.87 -11.14
CA PHE A 105 -2.77 6.65 -10.65
C PHE A 105 -2.05 5.59 -11.50
N VAL A 106 -0.76 5.83 -11.83
CA VAL A 106 0.03 4.86 -12.59
C VAL A 106 0.41 3.69 -11.68
N PHE A 107 -0.28 2.57 -11.88
CA PHE A 107 0.19 1.22 -11.51
C PHE A 107 1.01 0.67 -12.69
N ILE A 108 2.29 0.34 -12.51
CA ILE A 108 3.18 -0.10 -13.61
C ILE A 108 3.02 -1.60 -13.85
N SER A 109 2.16 -2.02 -14.80
CA SER A 109 1.94 -3.45 -15.14
C SER A 109 2.36 -3.78 -16.58
N LEU A 110 3.19 -4.82 -16.75
CA LEU A 110 3.36 -5.58 -18.00
C LEU A 110 2.94 -7.03 -17.73
N THR A 111 1.78 -7.48 -18.23
CA THR A 111 1.29 -8.85 -18.03
C THR A 111 1.57 -9.76 -19.23
N SER A 112 1.85 -11.04 -18.95
CA SER A 112 1.54 -12.16 -19.85
C SER A 112 0.50 -13.06 -19.19
N ASN A 113 -0.59 -13.37 -19.92
CA ASN A 113 -1.73 -14.17 -19.47
C ASN A 113 -1.35 -15.51 -18.84
N GLN A 114 -1.82 -15.79 -17.62
CA GLN A 114 -2.09 -17.15 -17.18
C GLN A 114 -3.26 -17.21 -16.17
N LEU A 115 -4.31 -17.93 -16.58
CA LEU A 115 -5.55 -18.20 -15.84
C LEU A 115 -5.35 -19.39 -14.89
N ILE A 116 -5.43 -19.27 -13.55
CA ILE A 116 -5.68 -20.45 -12.67
C ILE A 116 -6.42 -20.08 -11.36
N GLY A 117 -7.62 -20.65 -11.20
CA GLY A 117 -8.12 -21.41 -10.03
C GLY A 117 -8.25 -20.77 -8.64
N GLN A 118 -9.50 -20.64 -8.16
CA GLN A 118 -9.84 -20.53 -6.74
C GLN A 118 -9.40 -21.79 -5.96
N GLY A 119 -8.73 -21.61 -4.83
CA GLY A 119 -8.39 -22.70 -3.92
C GLY A 119 -7.72 -22.19 -2.65
N ALA A 120 -8.51 -21.89 -1.62
CA ALA A 120 -8.02 -21.74 -0.26
C ALA A 120 -7.88 -23.14 0.36
N TYR A 121 -6.67 -23.72 0.31
CA TYR A 121 -6.12 -24.68 1.28
C TYR A 121 -4.77 -25.23 0.77
N GLU A 122 -3.72 -25.19 1.60
CA GLU A 122 -2.85 -26.37 1.83
C GLU A 122 -1.92 -26.22 3.05
N ARG A 123 -1.86 -27.32 3.82
CA ARG A 123 -0.80 -27.87 4.70
C ARG A 123 -0.12 -26.98 5.74
N ASN A 124 -0.41 -27.29 7.02
CA ASN A 124 0.50 -27.27 8.21
C ASN A 124 0.03 -26.48 9.45
N GLY A 125 -1.22 -26.01 9.53
CA GLY A 125 -1.75 -25.44 10.78
C GLY A 125 -1.10 -24.11 11.20
N GLU A 126 -0.53 -23.37 10.23
CA GLU A 126 -0.01 -22.02 10.43
C GLU A 126 -1.15 -20.98 10.39
N PRO A 127 -1.06 -19.87 11.16
CA PRO A 127 -2.07 -18.82 11.10
C PRO A 127 -2.02 -18.17 9.71
N GLN A 128 -3.03 -18.48 8.89
CA GLN A 128 -3.14 -17.96 7.54
C GLN A 128 -3.26 -16.43 7.60
N SER A 129 -2.59 -15.74 6.67
CA SER A 129 -2.90 -14.35 6.34
C SER A 129 -4.42 -14.17 6.28
N LEU A 130 -4.95 -13.09 6.83
CA LEU A 130 -6.37 -12.81 6.64
C LEU A 130 -6.66 -12.82 5.13
N PRO A 131 -7.86 -13.26 4.69
CA PRO A 131 -8.27 -13.14 3.28
C PRO A 131 -8.17 -11.71 2.71
N TRP A 132 -7.83 -10.75 3.57
CA TRP A 132 -8.04 -9.33 3.53
C TRP A 132 -6.75 -8.55 3.74
N ALA A 133 -5.67 -8.88 3.01
CA ALA A 133 -4.54 -7.95 2.83
C ALA A 133 -3.62 -7.71 4.05
N PHE A 134 -3.85 -8.38 5.18
CA PHE A 134 -3.07 -8.21 6.41
C PHE A 134 -2.62 -9.57 6.97
N PRO A 135 -1.46 -9.64 7.65
CA PRO A 135 -1.06 -10.80 8.42
C PRO A 135 -2.13 -11.20 9.46
N GLY A 136 -2.35 -12.51 9.61
CA GLY A 136 -3.41 -13.08 10.46
C GLY A 136 -3.39 -12.60 11.92
N TRP A 137 -2.19 -12.31 12.45
CA TRP A 137 -2.01 -11.90 13.84
C TRP A 137 -2.60 -10.52 14.15
N ILE A 138 -2.75 -9.63 13.14
CA ILE A 138 -3.29 -8.27 13.32
C ILE A 138 -4.74 -8.31 13.81
N GLY A 139 -5.53 -9.25 13.30
CA GLY A 139 -6.91 -9.44 13.72
C GLY A 139 -7.07 -10.07 15.11
N ARG A 140 -5.98 -10.56 15.74
CA ARG A 140 -6.02 -11.31 17.02
C ARG A 140 -7.05 -12.44 17.04
N GLY A 141 -7.14 -13.18 15.93
CA GLY A 141 -8.12 -14.26 15.75
C GLY A 141 -9.49 -13.79 15.24
N MET A 142 -9.67 -12.48 15.02
CA MET A 142 -10.80 -11.93 14.29
C MET A 142 -10.46 -11.72 12.82
N ASP A 143 -11.51 -11.70 12.00
CA ASP A 143 -11.45 -11.54 10.54
C ASP A 143 -11.34 -10.07 10.09
N TRP A 144 -11.26 -9.12 11.03
CA TRP A 144 -11.39 -7.69 10.75
C TRP A 144 -10.23 -6.87 11.37
N PRO A 145 -9.42 -6.11 10.59
CA PRO A 145 -8.25 -5.39 11.11
C PRO A 145 -8.55 -4.22 12.07
N TYR A 146 -9.69 -3.54 11.94
CA TYR A 146 -10.10 -2.44 12.83
C TYR A 146 -10.79 -2.86 14.13
N ASP A 147 -10.95 -4.17 14.40
CA ASP A 147 -11.40 -4.61 15.72
C ASP A 147 -10.37 -4.22 16.81
N TYR A 148 -9.09 -4.25 16.43
CA TYR A 148 -7.95 -3.79 17.22
C TYR A 148 -7.19 -2.68 16.47
N PRO A 149 -7.75 -1.45 16.42
CA PRO A 149 -7.22 -0.38 15.58
C PRO A 149 -5.82 0.08 16.02
N ASP A 150 -5.46 -0.13 17.28
CA ASP A 150 -4.13 0.10 17.83
C ASP A 150 -3.07 -0.86 17.27
N VAL A 151 -3.42 -2.14 17.11
CA VAL A 151 -2.54 -3.16 16.53
C VAL A 151 -2.30 -2.88 15.05
N THR A 152 -3.37 -2.57 14.32
CA THR A 152 -3.27 -2.20 12.90
C THR A 152 -2.48 -0.90 12.70
N ALA A 153 -2.73 0.12 13.53
CA ALA A 153 -1.94 1.36 13.47
C ALA A 153 -0.46 1.12 13.78
N TYR A 154 -0.15 0.24 14.74
CA TYR A 154 1.24 -0.15 15.03
C TYR A 154 1.92 -0.81 13.82
N TYR A 155 1.24 -1.74 13.14
CA TYR A 155 1.75 -2.38 11.94
C TYR A 155 2.12 -1.38 10.84
N ILE A 156 1.23 -0.42 10.56
CA ILE A 156 1.44 0.63 9.54
C ILE A 156 2.55 1.60 9.94
N ILE A 157 2.59 2.03 11.19
CA ILE A 157 3.63 2.95 11.66
C ILE A 157 5.00 2.28 11.65
N SER A 158 5.08 1.00 11.98
CA SER A 158 6.33 0.24 11.89
C SER A 158 6.86 0.21 10.45
N TRP A 159 5.99 0.05 9.46
CA TRP A 159 6.37 0.16 8.03
C TRP A 159 6.96 1.53 7.69
N ILE A 160 6.32 2.62 8.11
CA ILE A 160 6.79 3.99 7.85
C ILE A 160 8.14 4.26 8.52
N ILE A 161 8.29 3.87 9.79
CA ILE A 161 9.55 4.01 10.54
C ILE A 161 10.64 3.18 9.86
N GLY A 162 10.33 1.96 9.43
CA GLY A 162 11.24 1.10 8.70
C GLY A 162 11.69 1.69 7.36
N ALA A 163 10.77 2.33 6.61
CA ALA A 163 11.06 3.02 5.36
C ALA A 163 12.15 4.09 5.57
N LYS A 164 11.99 4.92 6.60
CA LYS A 164 12.96 5.96 6.93
C LYS A 164 14.27 5.37 7.46
N LYS A 165 14.19 4.44 8.41
CA LYS A 165 15.37 3.89 9.11
C LYS A 165 16.29 3.07 8.21
N TYR A 166 15.73 2.24 7.33
CA TYR A 166 16.51 1.27 6.55
C TYR A 166 16.73 1.69 5.09
N HIS A 167 15.93 2.61 4.56
CA HIS A 167 16.00 3.04 3.15
C HIS A 167 16.13 4.55 2.95
N ASP A 168 16.13 5.34 4.02
CA ASP A 168 16.10 6.81 3.98
C ASP A 168 14.94 7.37 3.13
N LEU A 169 13.79 6.71 3.20
CA LEU A 169 12.59 7.10 2.47
C LEU A 169 11.63 7.83 3.40
N ASP A 170 11.36 9.09 3.09
CA ASP A 170 10.28 9.86 3.71
C ASP A 170 8.96 9.56 2.99
N ILE A 171 8.01 8.97 3.73
CA ILE A 171 6.65 8.71 3.24
C ILE A 171 5.82 9.96 3.47
N ASP A 172 5.22 10.48 2.40
CA ASP A 172 4.45 11.73 2.45
C ASP A 172 3.00 11.48 2.88
N TYR A 173 2.41 10.39 2.39
CA TYR A 173 1.00 10.07 2.64
C TYR A 173 0.79 8.59 2.95
N ILE A 174 -0.22 8.32 3.78
CA ILE A 174 -0.74 6.96 4.00
C ILE A 174 -2.22 6.87 3.65
N GLY A 175 -2.58 5.80 2.96
CA GLY A 175 -3.97 5.39 2.77
C GLY A 175 -4.54 4.72 4.02
N ILE A 176 -5.85 4.54 4.02
CA ILE A 176 -6.55 3.64 4.94
C ILE A 176 -6.63 2.28 4.24
N TRP A 177 -7.78 1.61 4.28
CA TRP A 177 -7.98 0.34 3.61
C TRP A 177 -8.76 0.51 2.32
N ASN A 178 -8.06 0.32 1.20
CA ASN A 178 -8.55 0.57 -0.14
C ASN A 178 -9.87 -0.17 -0.44
N GLU A 179 -10.88 0.54 -0.94
CA GLU A 179 -12.19 0.01 -1.38
C GLU A 179 -12.93 -0.81 -0.30
N ARG A 180 -12.73 -0.46 0.97
CA ARG A 180 -13.49 -1.00 2.10
C ARG A 180 -14.13 0.13 2.89
N PRO A 181 -15.20 -0.17 3.66
CA PRO A 181 -15.78 0.81 4.57
C PRO A 181 -14.67 1.33 5.48
N PHE A 182 -14.44 2.64 5.43
CA PHE A 182 -13.53 3.27 6.37
C PHE A 182 -14.11 3.15 7.77
N ASN A 183 -13.22 3.15 8.77
CA ASN A 183 -13.62 3.20 10.17
C ASN A 183 -13.05 4.48 10.78
N SER A 184 -13.96 5.39 11.14
CA SER A 184 -13.59 6.69 11.71
C SER A 184 -12.79 6.55 13.01
N LYS A 185 -13.05 5.50 13.82
CA LYS A 185 -12.27 5.20 15.02
C LYS A 185 -10.83 4.83 14.66
N TYR A 186 -10.63 3.98 13.64
CA TYR A 186 -9.28 3.64 13.17
C TYR A 186 -8.52 4.87 12.67
N ILE A 187 -9.12 5.70 11.80
CA ILE A 187 -8.49 6.90 11.26
C ILE A 187 -8.01 7.82 12.40
N LYS A 188 -8.85 8.05 13.40
CA LYS A 188 -8.50 8.86 14.58
C LYS A 188 -7.38 8.24 15.42
N VAL A 189 -7.39 6.91 15.58
CA VAL A 189 -6.32 6.19 16.28
C VAL A 189 -5.00 6.28 15.50
N LEU A 190 -5.04 6.11 14.18
CA LEU A 190 -3.88 6.22 13.31
C LEU A 190 -3.26 7.62 13.39
N ARG A 191 -4.06 8.68 13.21
CA ARG A 191 -3.62 10.08 13.33
C ARG A 191 -2.96 10.34 14.68
N LYS A 192 -3.64 9.97 15.78
CA LYS A 192 -3.12 10.14 17.14
C LYS A 192 -1.81 9.39 17.37
N THR A 193 -1.66 8.22 16.77
CA THR A 193 -0.44 7.40 16.94
C THR A 193 0.71 7.97 16.11
N LEU A 194 0.46 8.41 14.87
CA LEU A 194 1.43 9.14 14.04
C LEU A 194 1.95 10.39 14.77
N ASP A 195 1.06 11.18 15.38
CA ASP A 195 1.44 12.39 16.10
C ASP A 195 2.28 12.12 17.34
N ARG A 196 1.98 11.01 18.04
CA ARG A 196 2.74 10.56 19.22
C ARG A 196 4.16 10.14 18.87
N VAL A 197 4.37 9.52 17.70
CA VAL A 197 5.71 9.12 17.23
C VAL A 197 6.43 10.24 16.48
N GLY A 198 5.84 11.44 16.38
CA GLY A 198 6.44 12.62 15.75
C GLY A 198 6.22 12.74 14.25
N LEU A 199 5.43 11.87 13.62
CA LEU A 199 5.11 11.87 12.19
C LEU A 199 3.93 12.80 11.85
N LYS A 200 3.98 14.04 12.34
CA LYS A 200 2.87 15.02 12.20
C LYS A 200 2.67 15.53 10.78
N THR A 201 3.74 15.51 9.97
CA THR A 201 3.72 15.99 8.58
C THR A 201 3.23 14.94 7.59
N LEU A 202 3.09 13.69 8.03
CA LEU A 202 2.59 12.62 7.18
C LEU A 202 1.07 12.76 7.06
N GLY A 203 0.57 12.89 5.83
CA GLY A 203 -0.85 13.06 5.55
C GLY A 203 -1.61 11.74 5.52
N ILE A 204 -2.89 11.77 5.89
CA ILE A 204 -3.80 10.64 5.73
C ILE A 204 -4.73 10.91 4.55
N ILE A 205 -4.79 9.97 3.62
CA ILE A 205 -5.72 9.96 2.48
C ILE A 205 -6.85 8.97 2.80
N ALA A 206 -8.09 9.45 2.83
CA ALA A 206 -9.25 8.63 3.14
C ALA A 206 -10.49 9.10 2.37
N ALA A 207 -11.31 8.22 1.79
CA ALA A 207 -11.46 6.80 2.12
C ALA A 207 -10.87 5.83 1.07
N ASP A 208 -10.23 6.34 0.01
CA ASP A 208 -9.78 5.52 -1.14
C ASP A 208 -10.96 4.65 -1.66
N GLY A 209 -12.13 5.29 -1.75
CA GLY A 209 -13.45 4.67 -1.87
C GLY A 209 -14.55 5.67 -2.24
N ASN A 210 -15.64 5.74 -1.47
CA ASN A 210 -16.75 6.65 -1.77
C ASN A 210 -16.62 8.03 -1.08
N TRP A 211 -17.34 9.02 -1.61
CA TRP A 211 -17.39 10.38 -1.08
C TRP A 211 -18.11 10.51 0.28
N ASN A 212 -18.65 9.43 0.85
CA ASN A 212 -19.49 9.49 2.05
C ASN A 212 -18.70 9.89 3.31
N ILE A 213 -17.37 9.79 3.29
CA ILE A 213 -16.52 10.28 4.36
C ILE A 213 -16.66 11.81 4.54
N THR A 214 -16.90 12.55 3.47
CA THR A 214 -17.09 14.02 3.53
C THR A 214 -18.28 14.40 4.41
N ASN A 215 -19.39 13.65 4.32
CA ASN A 215 -20.54 13.85 5.18
C ASN A 215 -20.22 13.60 6.65
N GLN A 216 -19.41 12.57 6.96
CA GLN A 216 -19.01 12.31 8.35
C GLN A 216 -18.05 13.39 8.89
N MET A 217 -17.15 13.91 8.04
CA MET A 217 -16.24 15.00 8.42
C MET A 217 -16.99 16.28 8.79
N LEU A 218 -18.18 16.54 8.23
CA LEU A 218 -19.02 17.67 8.63
C LEU A 218 -19.52 17.59 10.08
N PHE A 219 -19.68 16.37 10.61
CA PHE A 219 -20.23 16.15 11.96
C PHE A 219 -19.17 15.67 12.98
N ASP A 220 -17.97 15.29 12.53
CA ASP A 220 -16.87 14.85 13.39
C ASP A 220 -15.60 15.69 13.08
N PRO A 221 -15.36 16.80 13.81
CA PRO A 221 -14.21 17.66 13.57
C PRO A 221 -12.87 16.93 13.80
N TYR A 222 -12.83 15.91 14.65
CA TYR A 222 -11.62 15.10 14.86
C TYR A 222 -11.31 14.22 13.65
N LEU A 223 -12.34 13.78 12.92
CA LEU A 223 -12.15 13.07 11.66
C LEU A 223 -11.71 14.04 10.55
N TYR A 224 -12.28 15.25 10.51
CA TYR A 224 -11.86 16.30 9.59
C TYR A 224 -10.38 16.66 9.77
N ASP A 225 -9.94 16.91 11.01
CA ASP A 225 -8.55 17.25 11.32
C ASP A 225 -7.57 16.09 11.05
N ALA A 226 -8.06 14.85 11.07
CA ALA A 226 -7.23 13.67 10.84
C ALA A 226 -6.96 13.38 9.37
N VAL A 227 -7.84 13.78 8.45
CA VAL A 227 -7.78 13.46 7.02
C VAL A 227 -7.33 14.69 6.24
N GLU A 228 -6.24 14.55 5.47
CA GLU A 228 -5.69 15.66 4.68
C GLU A 228 -6.27 15.70 3.27
N ILE A 229 -6.53 14.54 2.67
CA ILE A 229 -7.03 14.40 1.30
C ILE A 229 -8.17 13.38 1.29
N VAL A 230 -9.25 13.70 0.59
CA VAL A 230 -10.41 12.82 0.34
C VAL A 230 -10.37 12.20 -1.05
#